data_AF-A0A1H5X034-F1
#
_entry.id   AF-A0A1H5X034-F1
#
_cell.length_a   1.000
_cell.length_b   1.000
_cell.length_c   1.000
_cell.angle_alpha   90.00
_cell.angle_beta   90.00
_cell.angle_gamma   90.00
#
_symmetry.space_group_name_H-M   'P 1'
#
loop_
_entity.id
_entity.type
_entity.pdbx_description
1 polymer ?
#
loop_
_entity_poly.entity_id
_entity_poly.type
_entity_poly.pdbx_seq_one_letter_code
_entity_poly.pdbx_strand_id
1 'polypeptide(L)'
;MTASQEWWPADYGHYGPFFIRMAWHSAGSYRIAEGRGGAGFGTQRFAPLNSWPDNANLDKARLLLWPIKQKYGKKISWADLMILTGNCALESMGFETFGFAGGRADVREPAEDIYWGSEGKWLDDKRYTGDRELENPLAAVQMGLVYVNPEGPNGNPDPLASARDIRETFARMAMNDEETVVLIAGGHTFGKTHGAADPNEYVGAEPAGASIEEQGLGWKNTFGSGNGEDTITSGLEGAWTTTPTKWSNNYFENLFKFEWELTKSPAGAHQWKPKSGAGAGTVPDAHNPSKSHAPTMLTADLALRVDPIYESISRYFYENPDKFADAFARAWFKLTHRDMGPIARYLGPEVPTEELIWQDPVPAVTHQLIDDTDIDILKEKILETGLTVSQLVSTAWASASTFRGSDKRGGANGGRIRLAPQKDWKVNNPSQLEKVLDTLEDIQLAFNGVQSGGKLVSIADLIVLGGCAGIEKAAQQAGHDLKYLSLLGARMPHKSKQILNHSLS
;
A
#
# COMPACT_ATOMS: atom_id res chain seq x y z
N MET A 1 3.11 6.19 -22.83
CA MET A 1 3.03 7.53 -22.19
C MET A 1 2.58 8.60 -23.15
N THR A 2 3.29 8.84 -24.26
CA THR A 2 3.05 9.97 -25.19
C THR A 2 2.25 9.63 -26.46
N ALA A 3 1.82 8.39 -26.63
CA ALA A 3 1.01 7.95 -27.77
C ALA A 3 -0.48 8.11 -27.45
N SER A 4 -0.98 9.35 -27.51
CA SER A 4 -2.39 9.68 -27.26
C SER A 4 -3.33 8.85 -28.15
N GLN A 5 -4.44 8.40 -27.58
CA GLN A 5 -5.49 7.65 -28.24
C GLN A 5 -6.74 8.53 -28.38
N GLU A 6 -7.38 8.52 -29.55
CA GLU A 6 -8.55 9.36 -29.84
C GLU A 6 -9.73 9.11 -28.89
N TRP A 7 -9.93 7.87 -28.45
CA TRP A 7 -11.01 7.48 -27.55
C TRP A 7 -10.78 7.94 -26.10
N TRP A 8 -9.55 8.32 -25.74
CA TRP A 8 -9.23 8.91 -24.44
C TRP A 8 -7.97 9.78 -24.54
N PRO A 9 -8.06 11.02 -25.06
CA PRO A 9 -6.89 11.86 -25.34
C PRO A 9 -6.04 12.11 -24.09
N ALA A 10 -4.72 12.07 -24.24
CA ALA A 10 -3.79 12.33 -23.15
C ALA A 10 -3.73 13.81 -22.79
N ASP A 11 -4.02 14.15 -21.53
CA ASP A 11 -3.75 15.47 -20.97
C ASP A 11 -2.29 15.86 -21.20
N TYR A 12 -2.06 17.09 -21.67
CA TYR A 12 -0.72 17.63 -21.93
C TYR A 12 0.13 16.76 -22.88
N GLY A 13 -0.52 15.91 -23.69
CA GLY A 13 0.14 14.92 -24.54
C GLY A 13 0.86 13.79 -23.78
N HIS A 14 0.55 13.57 -22.49
CA HIS A 14 1.25 12.60 -21.65
C HIS A 14 0.33 11.90 -20.63
N TYR A 15 0.14 10.58 -20.77
CA TYR A 15 -0.66 9.78 -19.81
C TYR A 15 0.01 9.53 -18.45
N GLY A 16 1.25 9.98 -18.25
CA GLY A 16 2.02 9.73 -17.02
C GLY A 16 1.24 10.00 -15.73
N PRO A 17 0.69 11.20 -15.52
CA PRO A 17 -0.07 11.49 -14.30
C PRO A 17 -1.28 10.57 -14.10
N PHE A 18 -1.94 10.18 -15.19
CA PHE A 18 -3.07 9.25 -15.15
C PHE A 18 -2.66 7.85 -14.68
N PHE A 19 -1.48 7.38 -15.08
CA PHE A 19 -0.94 6.10 -14.62
C PHE A 19 -0.35 6.15 -13.21
N ILE A 20 0.19 7.29 -12.76
CA ILE A 20 0.55 7.50 -11.35
C ILE A 20 -0.71 7.34 -10.49
N ARG A 21 -1.82 8.00 -10.85
CA ARG A 21 -3.11 7.81 -10.17
C ARG A 21 -3.55 6.35 -10.20
N MET A 22 -3.48 5.67 -11.34
CA MET A 22 -3.86 4.25 -11.42
C MET A 22 -3.06 3.37 -10.44
N ALA A 23 -1.73 3.54 -10.39
CA ALA A 23 -0.86 2.80 -9.49
C ALA A 23 -1.11 3.16 -8.02
N TRP A 24 -1.27 4.46 -7.71
CA TRP A 24 -1.67 4.98 -6.40
C TRP A 24 -2.96 4.31 -5.91
N HIS A 25 -4.02 4.35 -6.71
CA HIS A 25 -5.31 3.74 -6.36
C HIS A 25 -5.23 2.21 -6.28
N SER A 26 -4.36 1.57 -7.07
CA SER A 26 -4.17 0.12 -7.00
C SER A 26 -3.59 -0.28 -5.65
N ALA A 27 -2.57 0.44 -5.17
CA ALA A 27 -1.94 0.17 -3.88
C ALA A 27 -2.73 0.76 -2.68
N GLY A 28 -3.50 1.81 -2.93
CA GLY A 28 -4.17 2.63 -1.93
C GLY A 28 -5.37 1.97 -1.25
N SER A 29 -5.80 0.77 -1.64
CA SER A 29 -6.88 0.07 -0.93
C SER A 29 -6.40 -0.75 0.28
N TYR A 30 -5.08 -0.83 0.51
CA TYR A 30 -4.47 -1.62 1.57
C TYR A 30 -4.79 -1.11 2.98
N ARG A 31 -4.89 -2.01 3.96
CA ARG A 31 -5.14 -1.66 5.37
C ARG A 31 -4.35 -2.56 6.33
N ILE A 32 -3.75 -1.97 7.37
CA ILE A 32 -2.86 -2.69 8.30
C ILE A 32 -3.60 -3.71 9.18
N ALA A 33 -4.88 -3.47 9.48
CA ALA A 33 -5.67 -4.27 10.42
C ALA A 33 -5.72 -5.75 9.99
N GLU A 34 -5.85 -6.02 8.69
CA GLU A 34 -5.97 -7.36 8.13
C GLU A 34 -5.05 -7.62 6.93
N GLY A 35 -4.29 -6.62 6.48
CA GLY A 35 -3.36 -6.72 5.34
C GLY A 35 -4.05 -6.85 3.98
N ARG A 36 -5.39 -6.75 3.94
CA ARG A 36 -6.20 -6.85 2.71
C ARG A 36 -6.19 -5.53 1.92
N GLY A 37 -6.66 -5.62 0.68
CA GLY A 37 -6.50 -4.56 -0.31
C GLY A 37 -5.08 -4.55 -0.87
N GLY A 38 -4.68 -3.43 -1.46
CA GLY A 38 -3.36 -3.25 -2.06
C GLY A 38 -3.26 -3.74 -3.50
N ALA A 39 -2.05 -3.64 -4.05
CA ALA A 39 -1.76 -3.91 -5.45
C ALA A 39 -1.28 -5.35 -5.71
N GLY A 40 -0.99 -6.12 -4.67
CA GLY A 40 -0.30 -7.41 -4.72
C GLY A 40 -0.97 -8.50 -5.58
N PHE A 41 -2.25 -8.31 -5.90
CA PHE A 41 -3.06 -9.23 -6.68
C PHE A 41 -3.68 -8.60 -7.95
N GLY A 42 -3.53 -7.29 -8.14
CA GLY A 42 -4.12 -6.57 -9.29
C GLY A 42 -5.65 -6.54 -9.28
N THR A 43 -6.27 -6.49 -8.10
CA THR A 43 -7.73 -6.58 -7.87
C THR A 43 -8.50 -5.34 -8.32
N GLN A 44 -7.83 -4.21 -8.61
CA GLN A 44 -8.47 -3.03 -9.22
C GLN A 44 -9.16 -3.33 -10.56
N ARG A 45 -8.83 -4.47 -11.20
CA ARG A 45 -9.48 -4.94 -12.44
C ARG A 45 -10.85 -5.57 -12.22
N PHE A 46 -11.20 -5.94 -11.00
CA PHE A 46 -12.43 -6.66 -10.67
C PHE A 46 -13.33 -5.85 -9.75
N ALA A 47 -14.61 -6.23 -9.69
CA ALA A 47 -15.55 -5.64 -8.74
C ALA A 47 -15.12 -5.95 -7.28
N PRO A 48 -15.49 -5.12 -6.30
CA PRO A 48 -16.14 -3.82 -6.49
C PRO A 48 -15.16 -2.71 -6.91
N LEU A 49 -13.85 -2.92 -6.78
CA LEU A 49 -12.83 -1.89 -6.95
C LEU A 49 -12.82 -1.26 -8.36
N ASN A 50 -13.06 -2.05 -9.40
CA ASN A 50 -13.12 -1.54 -10.77
C ASN A 50 -14.24 -0.52 -11.01
N SER A 51 -15.17 -0.38 -10.06
CA SER A 51 -16.41 0.39 -10.14
C SER A 51 -16.61 1.37 -9.00
N TRP A 52 -15.64 1.46 -8.08
CA TRP A 52 -15.64 2.50 -7.05
C TRP A 52 -15.66 3.90 -7.69
N PRO A 53 -16.43 4.86 -7.16
CA PRO A 53 -16.44 6.24 -7.65
C PRO A 53 -15.04 6.85 -7.73
N ASP A 54 -14.19 6.58 -6.73
CA ASP A 54 -12.83 7.12 -6.70
C ASP A 54 -11.91 6.47 -7.74
N ASN A 55 -12.29 5.33 -8.31
CA ASN A 55 -11.60 4.68 -9.43
C ASN A 55 -12.18 5.07 -10.80
N ALA A 56 -13.03 6.10 -10.86
CA ALA A 56 -13.59 6.62 -12.11
C ALA A 56 -12.50 6.85 -13.15
N ASN A 57 -12.80 6.42 -14.37
CA ASN A 57 -11.94 6.43 -15.56
C ASN A 57 -10.67 5.57 -15.49
N LEU A 58 -10.34 4.91 -14.37
CA LEU A 58 -9.19 4.00 -14.32
C LEU A 58 -9.40 2.71 -15.15
N ASP A 59 -10.63 2.42 -15.56
CA ASP A 59 -10.94 1.46 -16.64
C ASP A 59 -10.23 1.84 -17.96
N LYS A 60 -10.24 3.12 -18.34
CA LYS A 60 -9.52 3.62 -19.53
C LYS A 60 -8.01 3.53 -19.33
N ALA A 61 -7.51 3.89 -18.14
CA ALA A 61 -6.08 3.77 -17.81
C ALA A 61 -5.60 2.32 -18.00
N ARG A 62 -6.33 1.34 -17.48
CA ARG A 62 -5.97 -0.07 -17.63
C ARG A 62 -6.08 -0.54 -19.09
N LEU A 63 -7.08 -0.08 -19.84
CA LEU A 63 -7.24 -0.41 -21.26
C LEU A 63 -6.08 0.11 -22.11
N LEU A 64 -5.54 1.30 -21.82
CA LEU A 64 -4.35 1.85 -22.51
C LEU A 64 -3.12 0.93 -22.40
N LEU A 65 -3.05 0.07 -21.36
CA LEU A 65 -1.96 -0.86 -21.14
C LEU A 65 -2.18 -2.23 -21.78
N TRP A 66 -3.37 -2.48 -22.35
CA TRP A 66 -3.70 -3.76 -22.97
C TRP A 66 -2.72 -4.19 -24.07
N PRO A 67 -2.27 -3.32 -25.01
CA PRO A 67 -1.29 -3.71 -26.02
C PRO A 67 0.05 -4.18 -25.41
N ILE A 68 0.47 -3.56 -24.30
CA ILE A 68 1.68 -3.98 -23.56
C ILE A 68 1.43 -5.34 -22.91
N LYS A 69 0.29 -5.51 -22.23
CA LYS A 69 -0.07 -6.79 -21.62
C LYS A 69 -0.13 -7.92 -22.65
N GLN A 70 -0.69 -7.68 -23.84
CA GLN A 70 -0.73 -8.65 -24.94
C GLN A 70 0.67 -9.01 -25.43
N LYS A 71 1.53 -8.00 -25.63
CA LYS A 71 2.91 -8.19 -26.10
C LYS A 71 3.73 -9.08 -25.17
N TYR A 72 3.64 -8.88 -23.85
CA TYR A 72 4.45 -9.62 -22.88
C TYR A 72 3.74 -10.87 -22.32
N GLY A 73 2.42 -10.98 -22.50
CA GLY A 73 1.63 -12.16 -22.13
C GLY A 73 1.85 -12.55 -20.67
N LYS A 74 2.18 -13.82 -20.44
CA LYS A 74 2.42 -14.38 -19.09
C LYS A 74 3.73 -13.93 -18.41
N LYS A 75 4.59 -13.17 -19.11
CA LYS A 75 5.87 -12.71 -18.55
C LYS A 75 5.71 -11.51 -17.61
N ILE A 76 4.56 -10.85 -17.62
CA ILE A 76 4.20 -9.78 -16.71
C ILE A 76 2.73 -9.92 -16.31
N SER A 77 2.44 -9.90 -15.01
CA SER A 77 1.08 -9.85 -14.49
C SER A 77 0.49 -8.46 -14.69
N TRP A 78 -0.83 -8.33 -14.68
CA TRP A 78 -1.47 -7.02 -14.59
C TRP A 78 -1.11 -6.31 -13.28
N ALA A 79 -1.02 -7.06 -12.18
CA ALA A 79 -0.61 -6.54 -10.88
C ALA A 79 0.76 -5.83 -10.95
N ASP A 80 1.77 -6.46 -11.56
CA ASP A 80 3.08 -5.84 -11.77
C ASP A 80 3.02 -4.72 -12.82
N LEU A 81 2.30 -4.92 -13.94
CA LEU A 81 2.22 -3.95 -15.03
C LEU A 81 1.61 -2.62 -14.57
N MET A 82 0.56 -2.63 -13.73
CA MET A 82 -0.07 -1.40 -13.25
C MET A 82 0.89 -0.56 -12.41
N ILE A 83 1.66 -1.20 -11.51
CA ILE A 83 2.64 -0.51 -10.66
C ILE A 83 3.85 -0.07 -11.46
N LEU A 84 4.40 -0.95 -12.31
CA LEU A 84 5.54 -0.61 -13.17
C LEU A 84 5.23 0.59 -14.06
N THR A 85 4.00 0.67 -14.59
CA THR A 85 3.57 1.82 -15.40
C THR A 85 3.59 3.12 -14.58
N GLY A 86 3.21 3.09 -13.31
CA GLY A 86 3.33 4.24 -12.41
C GLY A 86 4.78 4.67 -12.17
N ASN A 87 5.70 3.71 -11.94
CA ASN A 87 7.13 3.99 -11.84
C ASN A 87 7.70 4.60 -13.14
N CYS A 88 7.45 3.98 -14.29
CA CYS A 88 7.90 4.50 -15.57
C CYS A 88 7.30 5.88 -15.89
N ALA A 89 6.08 6.17 -15.41
CA ALA A 89 5.48 7.48 -15.55
C ALA A 89 6.26 8.55 -14.78
N LEU A 90 6.59 8.28 -13.50
CA LEU A 90 7.43 9.16 -12.69
C LEU A 90 8.79 9.42 -13.36
N GLU A 91 9.46 8.36 -13.80
CA GLU A 91 10.77 8.44 -14.47
C GLU A 91 10.71 9.24 -15.76
N SER A 92 9.70 8.99 -16.60
CA SER A 92 9.53 9.71 -17.86
C SER A 92 9.29 11.21 -17.69
N MET A 93 8.83 11.64 -16.50
CA MET A 93 8.57 13.03 -16.15
C MET A 93 9.69 13.65 -15.30
N GLY A 94 10.83 12.95 -15.15
CA GLY A 94 12.04 13.49 -14.53
C GLY A 94 12.19 13.22 -13.04
N PHE A 95 11.48 12.24 -12.48
CA PHE A 95 11.65 11.79 -11.10
C PHE A 95 12.39 10.44 -11.04
N GLU A 96 13.45 10.34 -10.24
CA GLU A 96 14.15 9.07 -10.02
C GLU A 96 13.46 8.24 -8.94
N THR A 97 12.98 7.04 -9.29
CA THR A 97 12.34 6.16 -8.32
C THR A 97 13.37 5.45 -7.45
N PHE A 98 12.99 5.05 -6.22
CA PHE A 98 13.89 4.31 -5.33
C PHE A 98 14.22 2.90 -5.86
N GLY A 99 13.34 2.36 -6.70
CA GLY A 99 13.47 1.06 -7.36
C GLY A 99 12.11 0.42 -7.64
N PHE A 100 12.13 -0.80 -8.13
CA PHE A 100 10.94 -1.58 -8.46
C PHE A 100 11.18 -3.08 -8.25
N ALA A 101 10.15 -3.77 -7.75
CA ALA A 101 10.12 -5.23 -7.72
C ALA A 101 8.85 -5.76 -8.38
N GLY A 102 9.03 -6.70 -9.30
CA GLY A 102 7.98 -7.59 -9.78
C GLY A 102 7.79 -8.80 -8.84
N GLY A 103 6.87 -9.68 -9.20
CA GLY A 103 6.55 -10.89 -8.43
C GLY A 103 5.13 -10.91 -7.88
N ARG A 104 4.27 -9.95 -8.26
CA ARG A 104 2.84 -9.98 -7.97
C ARG A 104 2.17 -10.97 -8.92
N ALA A 105 1.39 -11.89 -8.38
CA ALA A 105 0.64 -12.84 -9.18
C ALA A 105 -0.77 -12.29 -9.45
N ASP A 106 -1.23 -12.38 -10.69
CA ASP A 106 -2.62 -12.03 -11.01
C ASP A 106 -3.58 -13.03 -10.38
N VAL A 107 -4.66 -12.51 -9.78
CA VAL A 107 -5.86 -13.30 -9.52
C VAL A 107 -6.81 -13.27 -10.73
N ARG A 108 -7.74 -14.23 -10.74
CA ARG A 108 -8.73 -14.43 -11.81
C ARG A 108 -10.15 -14.04 -11.42
N GLU A 109 -10.37 -13.69 -10.16
CA GLU A 109 -11.66 -13.38 -9.58
C GLU A 109 -11.52 -12.22 -8.58
N PRO A 110 -12.62 -11.52 -8.23
CA PRO A 110 -12.60 -10.49 -7.20
C PRO A 110 -12.22 -11.07 -5.83
N ALA A 111 -11.71 -10.21 -4.94
CA ALA A 111 -11.47 -10.58 -3.56
C ALA A 111 -12.79 -10.46 -2.75
N GLU A 112 -13.52 -11.57 -2.66
CA GLU A 112 -14.82 -11.65 -1.96
C GLU A 112 -14.69 -11.65 -0.43
N ASP A 113 -13.48 -11.86 0.09
CA ASP A 113 -13.18 -11.93 1.52
C ASP A 113 -12.87 -10.56 2.16
N ILE A 114 -13.04 -9.46 1.42
CA ILE A 114 -12.78 -8.11 1.90
C ILE A 114 -14.08 -7.39 2.26
N TYR A 115 -14.23 -7.05 3.54
CA TYR A 115 -15.27 -6.16 4.02
C TYR A 115 -14.87 -4.69 3.77
N TRP A 116 -15.64 -3.97 2.94
CA TRP A 116 -15.36 -2.57 2.58
C TRP A 116 -16.18 -1.54 3.37
N GLY A 117 -17.05 -2.00 4.26
CA GLY A 117 -18.00 -1.19 5.03
C GLY A 117 -19.42 -1.71 4.89
N SER A 118 -20.30 -1.27 5.80
CA SER A 118 -21.69 -1.71 5.89
C SER A 118 -22.64 -0.93 4.97
N GLU A 119 -22.14 0.10 4.29
CA GLU A 119 -22.96 1.00 3.49
C GLU A 119 -23.54 0.31 2.26
N GLY A 120 -24.84 0.49 2.04
CA GLY A 120 -25.55 0.00 0.86
C GLY A 120 -25.53 0.95 -0.34
N LYS A 121 -24.81 2.08 -0.25
CA LYS A 121 -24.73 3.11 -1.30
C LYS A 121 -23.31 3.67 -1.41
N TRP A 122 -22.87 3.94 -2.64
CA TRP A 122 -21.62 4.65 -2.91
C TRP A 122 -21.59 6.03 -2.25
N LEU A 123 -20.41 6.38 -1.72
CA LEU A 123 -20.12 7.64 -1.01
C LEU A 123 -20.94 7.88 0.27
N ASP A 124 -21.70 6.89 0.75
CA ASP A 124 -22.33 6.96 2.06
C ASP A 124 -21.27 6.75 3.17
N ASP A 125 -21.58 7.24 4.37
CA ASP A 125 -20.76 7.12 5.57
C ASP A 125 -21.64 6.61 6.73
N LYS A 126 -21.44 5.35 7.11
CA LYS A 126 -22.02 4.75 8.32
C LYS A 126 -20.95 4.04 9.16
N ARG A 127 -19.75 4.63 9.17
CA ARG A 127 -18.53 3.97 9.65
C ARG A 127 -17.82 4.72 10.77
N TYR A 128 -18.41 5.80 11.28
CA TYR A 128 -17.87 6.53 12.42
C TYR A 128 -18.74 6.37 13.66
N THR A 129 -18.09 6.27 14.81
CA THR A 129 -18.72 6.36 16.13
C THR A 129 -18.01 7.41 17.00
N GLY A 130 -18.65 7.83 18.10
CA GLY A 130 -18.03 8.73 19.08
C GLY A 130 -17.50 10.03 18.47
N ASP A 131 -16.30 10.43 18.89
CA ASP A 131 -15.56 11.56 18.28
C ASP A 131 -14.77 11.08 17.06
N ARG A 132 -15.49 10.80 15.96
CA ARG A 132 -14.91 10.47 14.65
C ARG A 132 -13.95 9.28 14.70
N GLU A 133 -14.31 8.25 15.45
CA GLU A 133 -13.61 6.96 15.50
C GLU A 133 -14.04 6.10 14.31
N LEU A 134 -13.14 5.86 13.36
CA LEU A 134 -13.43 5.05 12.16
C LEU A 134 -13.52 3.55 12.53
N GLU A 135 -14.54 2.87 12.02
CA GLU A 135 -14.78 1.43 12.21
C GLU A 135 -13.57 0.60 11.79
N ASN A 136 -13.13 -0.35 12.61
CA ASN A 136 -12.16 -1.36 12.21
C ASN A 136 -12.86 -2.46 11.38
N PRO A 137 -12.28 -2.94 10.26
CA PRO A 137 -10.90 -2.74 9.81
C PRO A 137 -10.72 -1.60 8.78
N LEU A 138 -11.71 -0.72 8.60
CA LEU A 138 -11.74 0.23 7.50
C LEU A 138 -10.62 1.27 7.59
N ALA A 139 -10.20 1.79 6.44
CA ALA A 139 -9.14 2.78 6.30
C ALA A 139 -9.50 3.90 5.31
N ALA A 140 -10.80 4.06 5.01
CA ALA A 140 -11.33 5.11 4.14
C ALA A 140 -12.58 5.72 4.77
N VAL A 141 -12.82 7.01 4.53
CA VAL A 141 -13.87 7.78 5.22
C VAL A 141 -15.28 7.55 4.65
N GLN A 142 -15.40 7.08 3.40
CA GLN A 142 -16.68 6.81 2.73
C GLN A 142 -16.59 5.56 1.85
N MET A 143 -17.74 4.94 1.57
CA MET A 143 -17.80 3.75 0.73
C MET A 143 -17.40 4.10 -0.71
N GLY A 144 -16.39 3.42 -1.22
CA GLY A 144 -15.92 3.62 -2.59
C GLY A 144 -14.87 4.73 -2.78
N LEU A 145 -14.36 5.31 -1.68
CA LEU A 145 -13.15 6.15 -1.68
C LEU A 145 -11.91 5.36 -1.28
N VAL A 146 -10.75 5.77 -1.78
CA VAL A 146 -9.47 5.16 -1.43
C VAL A 146 -9.05 5.57 -0.01
N TYR A 147 -9.07 6.88 0.30
CA TYR A 147 -8.69 7.41 1.63
C TYR A 147 -9.75 8.37 2.17
N VAL A 148 -9.75 9.62 1.69
CA VAL A 148 -10.55 10.72 2.19
C VAL A 148 -11.38 11.34 1.08
N ASN A 149 -12.38 12.13 1.46
CA ASN A 149 -13.12 12.94 0.51
C ASN A 149 -12.28 14.17 0.11
N PRO A 150 -12.02 14.41 -1.18
CA PRO A 150 -11.16 15.51 -1.63
C PRO A 150 -11.76 16.90 -1.37
N GLU A 151 -13.08 17.00 -1.20
CA GLU A 151 -13.79 18.22 -0.83
C GLU A 151 -13.73 18.50 0.67
N GLY A 152 -13.30 17.54 1.48
CA GLY A 152 -13.28 17.57 2.94
C GLY A 152 -14.37 16.67 3.57
N PRO A 153 -14.37 16.49 4.91
CA PRO A 153 -15.28 15.58 5.61
C PRO A 153 -16.74 15.77 5.23
N ASN A 154 -17.37 14.72 4.67
CA ASN A 154 -18.76 14.76 4.21
C ASN A 154 -19.07 15.88 3.19
N GLY A 155 -18.07 16.27 2.38
CA GLY A 155 -18.18 17.36 1.41
C GLY A 155 -18.06 18.76 2.02
N ASN A 156 -17.79 18.89 3.33
CA ASN A 156 -17.55 20.18 3.97
C ASN A 156 -16.08 20.62 3.78
N PRO A 157 -15.81 21.77 3.12
CA PRO A 157 -14.46 22.21 2.80
C PRO A 157 -13.74 22.85 3.99
N ASP A 158 -13.53 22.05 5.04
CA ASP A 158 -12.71 22.38 6.20
C ASP A 158 -11.35 21.66 6.11
N PRO A 159 -10.27 22.39 5.80
CA PRO A 159 -8.94 21.79 5.67
C PRO A 159 -8.38 21.20 6.97
N LEU A 160 -8.71 21.75 8.15
CA LEU A 160 -8.26 21.20 9.44
C LEU A 160 -8.98 19.89 9.75
N ALA A 161 -10.29 19.84 9.52
CA ALA A 161 -11.04 18.60 9.68
C ALA A 161 -10.59 17.54 8.65
N SER A 162 -10.25 17.96 7.42
CA SER A 162 -9.66 17.07 6.42
C SER A 162 -8.30 16.50 6.85
N ALA A 163 -7.45 17.29 7.52
CA ALA A 163 -6.16 16.81 8.02
C ALA A 163 -6.31 15.65 9.02
N ARG A 164 -7.33 15.71 9.90
CA ARG A 164 -7.64 14.63 10.85
C ARG A 164 -7.94 13.31 10.13
N ASP A 165 -8.75 13.36 9.08
CA ASP A 165 -9.10 12.19 8.28
C ASP A 165 -7.91 11.66 7.48
N ILE A 166 -7.13 12.56 6.89
CA ILE A 166 -5.91 12.21 6.15
C ILE A 166 -4.97 11.43 7.07
N ARG A 167 -4.70 11.96 8.27
CA ARG A 167 -3.83 11.32 9.25
C ARG A 167 -4.30 9.93 9.63
N GLU A 168 -5.57 9.80 10.02
CA GLU A 168 -6.13 8.52 10.47
C GLU A 168 -6.12 7.47 9.35
N THR A 169 -6.58 7.84 8.15
CA THR A 169 -6.66 6.90 7.03
C THR A 169 -5.28 6.47 6.55
N PHE A 170 -4.33 7.40 6.38
CA PHE A 170 -2.96 7.06 5.99
C PHE A 170 -2.24 6.23 7.05
N ALA A 171 -2.43 6.52 8.35
CA ALA A 171 -1.90 5.70 9.44
C ALA A 171 -2.41 4.26 9.37
N ARG A 172 -3.71 4.06 9.11
CA ARG A 172 -4.31 2.73 8.87
C ARG A 172 -3.82 2.06 7.59
N MET A 173 -3.12 2.78 6.74
CA MET A 173 -2.42 2.25 5.57
C MET A 173 -0.90 2.21 5.74
N ALA A 174 -0.40 2.26 6.97
CA ALA A 174 1.02 2.21 7.32
C ALA A 174 1.85 3.42 6.83
N MET A 175 1.26 4.59 6.64
CA MET A 175 1.98 5.82 6.34
C MET A 175 1.94 6.76 7.54
N ASN A 176 3.10 7.24 7.97
CA ASN A 176 3.18 8.29 9.01
C ASN A 176 2.95 9.68 8.41
N ASP A 177 3.01 10.73 9.23
CA ASP A 177 2.74 12.11 8.77
C ASP A 177 3.72 12.58 7.68
N GLU A 178 5.01 12.27 7.79
CA GLU A 178 6.02 12.63 6.78
C GLU A 178 5.73 11.92 5.45
N GLU A 179 5.56 10.60 5.49
CA GLU A 179 5.24 9.77 4.32
C GLU A 179 3.93 10.23 3.65
N THR A 180 2.96 10.65 4.45
CA THR A 180 1.66 11.16 3.98
C THR A 180 1.82 12.47 3.21
N VAL A 181 2.53 13.45 3.79
CA VAL A 181 2.78 14.75 3.13
C VAL A 181 3.50 14.55 1.81
N VAL A 182 4.56 13.73 1.78
CA VAL A 182 5.36 13.55 0.55
C VAL A 182 4.61 12.75 -0.51
N LEU A 183 3.74 11.80 -0.14
CA LEU A 183 2.91 11.07 -1.10
C LEU A 183 1.87 11.97 -1.76
N ILE A 184 1.18 12.80 -0.97
CA ILE A 184 0.16 13.74 -1.49
C ILE A 184 0.85 14.80 -2.37
N ALA A 185 1.85 15.48 -1.85
CA ALA A 185 2.57 16.52 -2.59
C ALA A 185 3.32 15.97 -3.82
N GLY A 186 3.92 14.79 -3.70
CA GLY A 186 4.65 14.13 -4.79
C GLY A 186 3.70 13.66 -5.89
N GLY A 187 2.55 13.11 -5.54
CA GLY A 187 1.50 12.76 -6.50
C GLY A 187 0.90 13.98 -7.20
N HIS A 188 0.51 14.99 -6.42
CA HIS A 188 -0.11 16.23 -6.93
C HIS A 188 0.87 17.21 -7.57
N THR A 189 2.17 16.92 -7.58
CA THR A 189 3.13 17.56 -8.50
C THR A 189 2.74 17.33 -9.96
N PHE A 190 2.00 16.26 -10.25
CA PHE A 190 1.63 15.82 -11.60
C PHE A 190 0.13 15.92 -11.88
N GLY A 191 -0.21 16.20 -13.13
CA GLY A 191 -1.55 16.07 -13.69
C GLY A 191 -2.53 17.14 -13.23
N LYS A 192 -3.81 16.76 -13.32
CA LYS A 192 -4.97 17.59 -13.00
C LYS A 192 -6.15 16.73 -12.55
N THR A 193 -7.16 17.40 -11.99
CA THR A 193 -8.50 16.84 -11.78
C THR A 193 -9.41 17.10 -12.99
N HIS A 194 -10.53 16.38 -13.09
CA HIS A 194 -11.49 16.47 -14.20
C HIS A 194 -12.93 16.58 -13.70
N GLY A 195 -13.58 17.66 -14.08
CA GLY A 195 -14.88 18.11 -13.61
C GLY A 195 -15.48 19.17 -14.54
N ALA A 196 -15.44 18.91 -15.85
CA ALA A 196 -15.88 19.83 -16.89
C ALA A 196 -17.38 20.22 -16.80
N ALA A 197 -18.23 19.33 -16.25
CA ALA A 197 -19.65 19.56 -16.01
C ALA A 197 -20.19 18.63 -14.91
N ASP A 198 -21.47 18.78 -14.54
CA ASP A 198 -22.14 17.99 -13.49
C ASP A 198 -22.13 16.49 -13.81
N PRO A 199 -21.44 15.65 -13.03
CA PRO A 199 -21.40 14.20 -13.27
C PRO A 199 -22.77 13.54 -13.20
N ASN A 200 -23.72 14.07 -12.42
CA ASN A 200 -25.05 13.46 -12.27
C ASN A 200 -25.91 13.62 -13.54
N GLU A 201 -25.61 14.61 -14.38
CA GLU A 201 -26.32 14.84 -15.63
C GLU A 201 -25.67 14.05 -16.79
N TYR A 202 -24.34 14.01 -16.83
CA TYR A 202 -23.62 13.58 -18.03
C TYR A 202 -22.90 12.24 -17.92
N VAL A 203 -22.60 11.74 -16.72
CA VAL A 203 -21.80 10.52 -16.52
C VAL A 203 -22.72 9.32 -16.23
N GLY A 204 -22.64 8.31 -17.09
CA GLY A 204 -23.37 7.06 -16.97
C GLY A 204 -22.82 6.10 -15.90
N ALA A 205 -23.41 4.91 -15.85
CA ALA A 205 -23.09 3.89 -14.86
C ALA A 205 -21.60 3.47 -14.87
N GLU A 206 -21.10 3.14 -13.69
CA GLU A 206 -19.78 2.53 -13.46
C GLU A 206 -19.62 1.17 -14.17
N PRO A 207 -18.39 0.65 -14.38
CA PRO A 207 -18.15 -0.53 -15.21
C PRO A 207 -18.99 -1.78 -14.90
N ALA A 208 -19.28 -2.06 -13.62
CA ALA A 208 -20.14 -3.20 -13.25
C ALA A 208 -21.64 -2.97 -13.50
N GLY A 209 -22.08 -1.72 -13.61
CA GLY A 209 -23.45 -1.32 -13.94
C GLY A 209 -23.64 -0.88 -15.40
N ALA A 210 -22.55 -0.78 -16.17
CA ALA A 210 -22.57 -0.38 -17.56
C ALA A 210 -23.18 -1.46 -18.47
N SER A 211 -23.65 -1.03 -19.64
CA SER A 211 -24.20 -1.93 -20.65
C SER A 211 -23.12 -2.75 -21.34
N ILE A 212 -23.50 -3.89 -21.93
CA ILE A 212 -22.56 -4.86 -22.49
C ILE A 212 -21.72 -4.28 -23.64
N GLU A 213 -22.27 -3.34 -24.41
CA GLU A 213 -21.59 -2.67 -25.52
C GLU A 213 -20.40 -1.79 -25.08
N GLU A 214 -20.32 -1.42 -23.80
CA GLU A 214 -19.16 -0.70 -23.24
C GLU A 214 -17.97 -1.64 -22.97
N GLN A 215 -18.14 -2.96 -23.13
CA GLN A 215 -17.07 -3.96 -23.14
C GLN A 215 -16.16 -3.92 -21.90
N GLY A 216 -16.74 -3.62 -20.73
CA GLY A 216 -16.04 -3.53 -19.45
C GLY A 216 -15.50 -2.14 -19.10
N LEU A 217 -15.78 -1.13 -19.94
CA LEU A 217 -15.68 0.28 -19.56
C LEU A 217 -16.98 0.74 -18.89
N GLY A 218 -16.91 1.87 -18.18
CA GLY A 218 -18.06 2.54 -17.56
C GLY A 218 -17.91 4.06 -17.60
N TRP A 219 -18.66 4.78 -16.76
CA TRP A 219 -18.62 6.24 -16.65
C TRP A 219 -18.68 6.95 -18.01
N LYS A 220 -19.54 6.44 -18.92
CA LYS A 220 -19.72 7.03 -20.24
C LYS A 220 -20.18 8.46 -20.08
N ASN A 221 -19.40 9.40 -20.61
CA ASN A 221 -19.66 10.82 -20.49
C ASN A 221 -20.33 11.34 -21.77
N THR A 222 -21.46 12.00 -21.61
CA THR A 222 -22.26 12.58 -22.70
C THR A 222 -22.10 14.09 -22.84
N PHE A 223 -21.31 14.72 -21.97
CA PHE A 223 -20.97 16.14 -22.07
C PHE A 223 -19.97 16.37 -23.20
N GLY A 224 -20.32 17.23 -24.16
CA GLY A 224 -19.45 17.56 -25.28
C GLY A 224 -18.96 16.31 -26.03
N SER A 225 -17.64 16.16 -26.14
CA SER A 225 -16.96 14.99 -26.72
C SER A 225 -16.85 13.79 -25.76
N GLY A 226 -17.12 13.99 -24.47
CA GLY A 226 -17.03 12.98 -23.42
C GLY A 226 -15.60 12.74 -22.88
N ASN A 227 -14.58 13.28 -23.53
CA ASN A 227 -13.17 13.13 -23.16
C ASN A 227 -12.38 14.42 -23.49
N GLY A 228 -11.06 14.43 -23.26
CA GLY A 228 -10.24 15.62 -23.50
C GLY A 228 -10.70 16.81 -22.65
N GLU A 229 -10.97 17.95 -23.30
CA GLU A 229 -11.48 19.18 -22.63
C GLU A 229 -12.79 18.95 -21.86
N ASP A 230 -13.58 17.95 -22.25
CA ASP A 230 -14.91 17.68 -21.67
C ASP A 230 -14.88 16.55 -20.64
N THR A 231 -13.70 16.11 -20.21
CA THR A 231 -13.54 14.98 -19.28
C THR A 231 -14.17 15.27 -17.91
N ILE A 232 -14.91 14.29 -17.38
CA ILE A 232 -15.44 14.30 -16.02
C ILE A 232 -14.96 13.02 -15.31
N THR A 233 -14.32 13.18 -14.16
CA THR A 233 -13.84 12.06 -13.31
C THR A 233 -14.30 12.25 -11.87
N SER A 234 -13.72 13.20 -11.13
CA SER A 234 -14.05 13.47 -9.73
C SER A 234 -15.09 14.58 -9.56
N GLY A 235 -15.31 15.37 -10.60
CA GLY A 235 -16.11 16.61 -10.52
C GLY A 235 -15.29 17.82 -10.06
N LEU A 236 -14.04 17.64 -9.60
CA LEU A 236 -13.10 18.73 -9.35
C LEU A 236 -12.37 19.07 -10.66
N GLU A 237 -12.01 20.34 -10.89
CA GLU A 237 -11.41 20.75 -12.16
C GLU A 237 -10.18 21.63 -11.97
N GLY A 238 -9.07 21.28 -12.62
CA GLY A 238 -7.85 22.08 -12.67
C GLY A 238 -6.60 21.33 -12.23
N ALA A 239 -5.44 21.94 -12.50
CA ALA A 239 -4.12 21.40 -12.18
C ALA A 239 -3.50 22.11 -10.97
N TRP A 240 -2.68 21.40 -10.22
CA TRP A 240 -1.97 21.93 -9.06
C TRP A 240 -0.73 22.76 -9.45
N THR A 241 -0.05 22.35 -10.51
CA THR A 241 1.25 22.91 -10.92
C THR A 241 1.20 23.54 -12.30
N THR A 242 2.18 24.41 -12.56
CA THR A 242 2.42 25.02 -13.88
C THR A 242 3.14 24.06 -14.85
N THR A 243 3.63 22.92 -14.33
CA THR A 243 4.32 21.90 -15.12
C THR A 243 3.74 20.49 -14.84
N PRO A 244 2.47 20.22 -15.23
CA PRO A 244 1.75 19.01 -14.80
C PRO A 244 2.37 17.69 -15.25
N THR A 245 3.33 17.72 -16.18
CA THR A 245 4.02 16.53 -16.71
C THR A 245 5.52 16.55 -16.42
N LYS A 246 5.95 17.26 -15.37
CA LYS A 246 7.34 17.36 -14.97
C LYS A 246 7.49 17.38 -13.45
N TRP A 247 8.42 16.58 -12.93
CA TRP A 247 8.81 16.67 -11.53
C TRP A 247 9.42 18.04 -11.22
N SER A 248 8.89 18.68 -10.18
CA SER A 248 9.37 19.96 -9.68
C SER A 248 8.87 20.19 -8.26
N ASN A 249 9.40 21.21 -7.59
CA ASN A 249 8.88 21.64 -6.28
C ASN A 249 7.65 22.58 -6.41
N ASN A 250 7.08 22.71 -7.61
CA ASN A 250 6.08 23.74 -7.90
C ASN A 250 4.75 23.54 -7.17
N TYR A 251 4.43 22.31 -6.74
CA TYR A 251 3.29 22.05 -5.85
C TYR A 251 3.40 22.85 -4.55
N PHE A 252 4.52 22.68 -3.82
CA PHE A 252 4.75 23.40 -2.57
C PHE A 252 4.93 24.90 -2.79
N GLU A 253 5.62 25.31 -3.85
CA GLU A 253 5.71 26.73 -4.24
C GLU A 253 4.31 27.34 -4.36
N ASN A 254 3.41 26.74 -5.14
CA ASN A 254 2.06 27.25 -5.30
C ASN A 254 1.28 27.24 -3.97
N LEU A 255 1.36 26.13 -3.21
CA LEU A 255 0.68 25.95 -1.93
C LEU A 255 0.98 27.10 -0.95
N PHE A 256 2.25 27.50 -0.83
CA PHE A 256 2.68 28.55 0.10
C PHE A 256 2.73 29.96 -0.50
N LYS A 257 2.93 30.11 -1.81
CA LYS A 257 3.04 31.42 -2.48
C LYS A 257 1.70 32.15 -2.56
N PHE A 258 0.62 31.41 -2.80
CA PHE A 258 -0.71 31.99 -2.99
C PHE A 258 -1.51 31.97 -1.69
N GLU A 259 -2.36 32.98 -1.52
CA GLU A 259 -3.48 32.88 -0.60
C GLU A 259 -4.66 32.24 -1.32
N TRP A 260 -5.39 31.35 -0.63
CA TRP A 260 -6.42 30.53 -1.25
C TRP A 260 -7.83 30.95 -0.81
N GLU A 261 -8.79 30.99 -1.74
CA GLU A 261 -10.21 31.18 -1.46
C GLU A 261 -11.04 30.03 -2.01
N LEU A 262 -12.07 29.66 -1.25
CA LEU A 262 -13.02 28.63 -1.62
C LEU A 262 -13.78 29.06 -2.88
N THR A 263 -13.92 28.15 -3.82
CA THR A 263 -14.66 28.31 -5.05
C THR A 263 -15.38 27.00 -5.41
N LYS A 264 -16.02 26.99 -6.57
CA LYS A 264 -16.69 25.81 -7.13
C LYS A 264 -16.11 25.46 -8.48
N SER A 265 -15.95 24.17 -8.75
CA SER A 265 -15.64 23.64 -10.07
C SER A 265 -16.79 23.94 -11.06
N PRO A 266 -16.59 23.77 -12.38
CA PRO A 266 -17.69 23.77 -13.34
C PRO A 266 -18.79 22.74 -13.03
N ALA A 267 -18.43 21.62 -12.38
CA ALA A 267 -19.36 20.61 -11.90
C ALA A 267 -19.99 20.92 -10.52
N GLY A 268 -19.65 22.04 -9.88
CA GLY A 268 -20.19 22.42 -8.59
C GLY A 268 -19.49 21.81 -7.36
N ALA A 269 -18.35 21.15 -7.52
CA ALA A 269 -17.54 20.62 -6.41
C ALA A 269 -16.75 21.72 -5.69
N HIS A 270 -16.54 21.60 -4.37
CA HIS A 270 -15.71 22.50 -3.58
C HIS A 270 -14.22 22.35 -3.92
N GLN A 271 -13.60 23.44 -4.33
CA GLN A 271 -12.16 23.51 -4.58
C GLN A 271 -11.63 24.90 -4.25
N TRP A 272 -10.31 25.09 -4.32
CA TRP A 272 -9.66 26.32 -3.91
C TRP A 272 -8.88 26.93 -5.07
N LYS A 273 -9.01 28.25 -5.22
CA LYS A 273 -8.26 29.03 -6.21
C LYS A 273 -7.44 30.13 -5.54
N PRO A 274 -6.38 30.64 -6.18
CA PRO A 274 -5.66 31.79 -5.66
C PRO A 274 -6.55 33.04 -5.58
N LYS A 275 -6.45 33.76 -4.47
CA LYS A 275 -7.14 35.03 -4.25
C LYS A 275 -6.73 36.09 -5.27
N SER A 276 -7.65 37.03 -5.51
CA SER A 276 -7.39 38.24 -6.31
C SER A 276 -6.89 37.96 -7.74
N GLY A 277 -7.22 36.80 -8.30
CA GLY A 277 -6.80 36.41 -9.66
C GLY A 277 -5.31 36.08 -9.79
N ALA A 278 -4.61 35.84 -8.68
CA ALA A 278 -3.21 35.43 -8.72
C ALA A 278 -3.04 34.12 -9.50
N GLY A 279 -1.90 33.96 -10.17
CA GLY A 279 -1.63 32.75 -10.98
C GLY A 279 -2.49 32.61 -12.25
N ALA A 280 -3.37 33.56 -12.58
CA ALA A 280 -4.13 33.51 -13.82
C ALA A 280 -3.20 33.39 -15.04
N GLY A 281 -3.46 32.40 -15.89
CA GLY A 281 -2.71 32.14 -17.11
C GLY A 281 -1.35 31.47 -16.92
N THR A 282 -1.00 31.02 -15.71
CA THR A 282 0.29 30.35 -15.47
C THR A 282 0.26 28.85 -15.75
N VAL A 283 -0.93 28.23 -15.74
CA VAL A 283 -1.11 26.81 -16.01
C VAL A 283 -1.57 26.64 -17.46
N PRO A 284 -0.85 25.90 -18.33
CA PRO A 284 -1.34 25.63 -19.67
C PRO A 284 -2.62 24.77 -19.62
N ASP A 285 -3.51 24.93 -20.58
CA ASP A 285 -4.61 23.98 -20.75
C ASP A 285 -4.09 22.60 -21.21
N ALA A 286 -4.81 21.54 -20.85
CA ALA A 286 -4.40 20.16 -21.14
C ALA A 286 -4.50 19.78 -22.62
N HIS A 287 -5.39 20.44 -23.38
CA HIS A 287 -5.67 20.08 -24.78
C HIS A 287 -5.69 21.29 -25.73
N ASN A 288 -5.93 22.50 -25.21
CA ASN A 288 -6.10 23.70 -26.01
C ASN A 288 -4.94 24.70 -25.80
N PRO A 289 -3.97 24.80 -26.73
CA PRO A 289 -2.80 25.67 -26.55
C PRO A 289 -3.13 27.17 -26.53
N SER A 290 -4.37 27.57 -26.87
CA SER A 290 -4.83 28.96 -26.80
C SER A 290 -5.47 29.31 -25.45
N LYS A 291 -5.63 28.34 -24.55
CA LYS A 291 -6.21 28.51 -23.22
C LYS A 291 -5.14 28.33 -22.13
N SER A 292 -5.38 28.97 -21.01
CA SER A 292 -4.55 28.90 -19.82
C SER A 292 -5.37 29.19 -18.59
N HIS A 293 -4.97 28.62 -17.45
CA HIS A 293 -5.72 28.60 -16.20
C HIS A 293 -4.87 29.12 -15.04
N ALA A 294 -5.52 29.35 -13.91
CA ALA A 294 -4.85 29.47 -12.62
C ALA A 294 -4.64 28.07 -12.00
N PRO A 295 -3.62 27.87 -11.15
CA PRO A 295 -3.51 26.64 -10.38
C PRO A 295 -4.70 26.50 -9.42
N THR A 296 -5.02 25.26 -9.05
CA THR A 296 -6.10 24.91 -8.13
C THR A 296 -5.55 24.03 -7.01
N MET A 297 -6.16 24.09 -5.83
CA MET A 297 -5.91 23.17 -4.72
C MET A 297 -7.22 22.54 -4.24
N LEU A 298 -7.13 21.34 -3.69
CA LEU A 298 -8.22 20.65 -3.03
C LEU A 298 -8.28 21.03 -1.54
N THR A 299 -9.39 20.73 -0.87
CA THR A 299 -9.46 20.89 0.59
C THR A 299 -8.40 20.02 1.27
N ALA A 300 -8.17 18.81 0.76
CA ALA A 300 -7.12 17.91 1.22
C ALA A 300 -5.69 18.45 1.00
N ASP A 301 -5.46 19.29 -0.01
CA ASP A 301 -4.16 19.92 -0.23
C ASP A 301 -3.92 21.05 0.77
N LEU A 302 -4.93 21.88 1.01
CA LEU A 302 -4.83 22.94 2.02
C LEU A 302 -4.66 22.39 3.43
N ALA A 303 -5.14 21.17 3.71
CA ALA A 303 -4.89 20.48 4.96
C ALA A 303 -3.38 20.40 5.27
N LEU A 304 -2.55 20.23 4.25
CA LEU A 304 -1.09 20.15 4.40
C LEU A 304 -0.44 21.49 4.79
N ARG A 305 -1.14 22.60 4.56
CA ARG A 305 -0.68 23.95 4.94
C ARG A 305 -1.29 24.44 6.24
N VAL A 306 -2.50 24.01 6.61
CA VAL A 306 -3.20 24.56 7.79
C VAL A 306 -3.00 23.73 9.05
N ASP A 307 -2.80 22.42 8.93
CA ASP A 307 -2.59 21.54 10.08
C ASP A 307 -1.18 21.80 10.64
N PRO A 308 -1.01 22.04 11.95
CA PRO A 308 0.29 22.44 12.50
C PRO A 308 1.42 21.42 12.28
N ILE A 309 1.11 20.13 12.22
CA ILE A 309 2.10 19.07 12.00
C ILE A 309 2.44 19.02 10.51
N TYR A 310 1.43 18.96 9.64
CA TYR A 310 1.66 18.91 8.20
C TYR A 310 2.27 20.19 7.65
N GLU A 311 1.96 21.35 8.22
CA GLU A 311 2.52 22.64 7.80
C GLU A 311 4.04 22.64 8.00
N SER A 312 4.49 22.20 9.18
CA SER A 312 5.92 22.12 9.51
C SER A 312 6.67 21.18 8.56
N ILE A 313 6.09 20.01 8.28
CA ILE A 313 6.66 19.01 7.35
C ILE A 313 6.65 19.55 5.91
N SER A 314 5.54 20.13 5.48
CA SER A 314 5.38 20.70 4.13
C SER A 314 6.33 21.86 3.90
N ARG A 315 6.52 22.73 4.89
CA ARG A 315 7.48 23.84 4.84
C ARG A 315 8.91 23.33 4.79
N TYR A 316 9.24 22.31 5.57
CA TYR A 316 10.54 21.65 5.49
C TYR A 316 10.84 21.15 4.07
N PHE A 317 9.90 20.45 3.44
CA PHE A 317 10.10 19.93 2.08
C PHE A 317 10.06 21.01 0.99
N TYR A 318 9.26 22.05 1.19
CA TYR A 318 9.30 23.24 0.35
C TYR A 318 10.71 23.87 0.33
N GLU A 319 11.35 23.98 1.49
CA GLU A 319 12.69 24.56 1.63
C GLU A 319 13.84 23.58 1.28
N ASN A 320 13.54 22.28 1.21
CA ASN A 320 14.53 21.21 0.98
C ASN A 320 14.08 20.24 -0.13
N PRO A 321 14.06 20.66 -1.40
CA PRO A 321 13.51 19.86 -2.51
C PRO A 321 14.23 18.51 -2.73
N ASP A 322 15.53 18.42 -2.46
CA ASP A 322 16.27 17.15 -2.56
C ASP A 322 15.81 16.14 -1.50
N LYS A 323 15.44 16.62 -0.30
CA LYS A 323 14.89 15.80 0.77
C LYS A 323 13.47 15.35 0.46
N PHE A 324 12.70 16.22 -0.17
CA PHE A 324 11.37 15.87 -0.68
C PHE A 324 11.46 14.75 -1.72
N ALA A 325 12.40 14.85 -2.67
CA ALA A 325 12.57 13.84 -3.70
C ALA A 325 12.94 12.46 -3.11
N ASP A 326 13.92 12.38 -2.19
CA ASP A 326 14.31 11.12 -1.54
C ASP A 326 13.16 10.53 -0.68
N ALA A 327 12.49 11.37 0.11
CA ALA A 327 11.37 10.93 0.94
C ALA A 327 10.19 10.42 0.10
N PHE A 328 9.84 11.12 -0.99
CA PHE A 328 8.80 10.67 -1.91
C PHE A 328 9.20 9.37 -2.61
N ALA A 329 10.47 9.20 -3.02
CA ALA A 329 10.94 7.99 -3.68
C ALA A 329 10.76 6.76 -2.77
N ARG A 330 11.11 6.90 -1.50
CA ARG A 330 10.99 5.85 -0.48
C ARG A 330 9.54 5.57 -0.10
N ALA A 331 8.73 6.62 0.06
CA ALA A 331 7.31 6.47 0.38
C ALA A 331 6.51 5.85 -0.78
N TRP A 332 6.81 6.23 -2.03
CA TRP A 332 6.24 5.61 -3.23
C TRP A 332 6.61 4.13 -3.34
N PHE A 333 7.88 3.78 -3.08
CA PHE A 333 8.30 2.39 -3.07
C PHE A 333 7.58 1.58 -1.99
N LYS A 334 7.50 2.11 -0.76
CA LYS A 334 6.73 1.49 0.33
C LYS A 334 5.26 1.31 -0.04
N LEU A 335 4.59 2.34 -0.53
CA LEU A 335 3.19 2.30 -0.96
C LEU A 335 2.96 1.12 -1.91
N THR A 336 3.80 1.03 -2.94
CA THR A 336 3.60 0.10 -4.04
C THR A 336 4.06 -1.32 -3.72
N HIS A 337 4.78 -1.55 -2.62
CA HIS A 337 5.36 -2.86 -2.27
C HIS A 337 5.00 -3.38 -0.86
N ARG A 338 4.28 -2.60 -0.03
CA ARG A 338 3.93 -2.96 1.37
C ARG A 338 3.17 -4.28 1.54
N ASP A 339 2.51 -4.77 0.51
CA ASP A 339 1.72 -6.01 0.50
C ASP A 339 2.41 -7.20 -0.20
N MET A 340 3.69 -7.02 -0.55
CA MET A 340 4.52 -8.08 -1.13
C MET A 340 5.23 -8.92 -0.07
N GLY A 341 5.18 -8.55 1.21
CA GLY A 341 5.82 -9.30 2.30
C GLY A 341 7.35 -9.30 2.19
N PRO A 342 8.03 -10.41 2.57
CA PRO A 342 9.49 -10.46 2.64
C PRO A 342 10.19 -10.19 1.32
N ILE A 343 11.38 -9.56 1.39
CA ILE A 343 12.21 -9.21 0.22
C ILE A 343 12.58 -10.40 -0.66
N ALA A 344 12.60 -11.63 -0.14
CA ALA A 344 12.81 -12.85 -0.92
C ALA A 344 11.75 -13.07 -2.03
N ARG A 345 10.61 -12.38 -1.97
CA ARG A 345 9.57 -12.40 -3.00
C ARG A 345 9.78 -11.37 -4.11
N TYR A 346 10.74 -10.46 -3.95
CA TYR A 346 10.94 -9.33 -4.85
C TYR A 346 11.81 -9.80 -6.02
N LEU A 347 11.31 -9.61 -7.24
CA LEU A 347 11.95 -10.12 -8.45
C LEU A 347 12.29 -8.98 -9.40
N GLY A 348 13.43 -9.09 -10.10
CA GLY A 348 13.84 -8.14 -11.13
C GLY A 348 15.16 -7.45 -10.80
N PRO A 349 15.75 -6.75 -11.79
CA PRO A 349 17.05 -6.10 -11.63
C PRO A 349 17.00 -4.78 -10.86
N GLU A 350 15.81 -4.20 -10.67
CA GLU A 350 15.60 -2.89 -10.04
C GLU A 350 15.23 -3.00 -8.55
N VAL A 351 15.34 -4.20 -7.96
CA VAL A 351 15.11 -4.40 -6.53
C VAL A 351 16.22 -3.68 -5.76
N PRO A 352 15.89 -2.71 -4.88
CA PRO A 352 16.90 -2.00 -4.09
C PRO A 352 17.68 -2.97 -3.20
N THR A 353 18.98 -2.70 -3.04
CA THR A 353 19.84 -3.50 -2.14
C THR A 353 19.69 -3.14 -0.67
N GLU A 354 19.09 -1.98 -0.37
CA GLU A 354 18.81 -1.52 0.99
C GLU A 354 17.62 -2.30 1.58
N GLU A 355 17.82 -2.95 2.73
CA GLU A 355 16.72 -3.59 3.48
C GLU A 355 15.91 -2.53 4.24
N LEU A 356 14.61 -2.50 4.02
CA LEU A 356 13.72 -1.53 4.66
C LEU A 356 12.96 -2.16 5.82
N ILE A 357 12.83 -1.44 6.93
CA ILE A 357 12.25 -2.00 8.17
C ILE A 357 10.82 -2.53 8.00
N TRP A 358 10.01 -1.90 7.15
CA TRP A 358 8.62 -2.31 6.91
C TRP A 358 8.51 -3.62 6.11
N GLN A 359 9.60 -4.14 5.54
CA GLN A 359 9.67 -5.46 4.90
C GLN A 359 9.84 -6.60 5.93
N ASP A 360 9.87 -6.27 7.23
CA ASP A 360 10.12 -7.20 8.33
C ASP A 360 11.36 -8.09 8.09
N PRO A 361 12.54 -7.52 7.77
CA PRO A 361 13.70 -8.28 7.29
C PRO A 361 14.15 -9.35 8.29
N VAL A 362 14.69 -10.44 7.79
CA VAL A 362 15.33 -11.50 8.58
C VAL A 362 16.76 -11.69 8.07
N PRO A 363 17.74 -11.92 8.96
CA PRO A 363 19.13 -12.11 8.52
C PRO A 363 19.23 -13.24 7.49
N ALA A 364 20.16 -13.12 6.55
CA ALA A 364 20.52 -14.22 5.67
C ALA A 364 21.16 -15.38 6.47
N VAL A 365 21.05 -16.61 5.94
CA VAL A 365 21.75 -17.78 6.48
C VAL A 365 23.27 -17.60 6.26
N THR A 366 24.05 -17.65 7.34
CA THR A 366 25.52 -17.50 7.31
C THR A 366 26.28 -18.71 7.85
N HIS A 367 25.59 -19.82 8.07
CA HIS A 367 26.12 -21.05 8.67
C HIS A 367 25.65 -22.28 7.88
N GLN A 368 26.31 -23.41 8.08
CA GLN A 368 25.83 -24.67 7.54
C GLN A 368 24.52 -25.06 8.23
N LEU A 369 23.58 -25.59 7.47
CA LEU A 369 22.30 -26.06 8.00
C LEU A 369 22.43 -27.43 8.65
N ILE A 370 21.56 -27.69 9.62
CA ILE A 370 21.36 -29.03 10.18
C ILE A 370 20.89 -30.01 9.10
N ASP A 371 21.27 -31.27 9.24
CA ASP A 371 20.84 -32.37 8.37
C ASP A 371 19.81 -33.27 9.06
N ASP A 372 19.35 -34.32 8.37
CA ASP A 372 18.32 -35.23 8.87
C ASP A 372 18.73 -35.93 10.18
N THR A 373 20.03 -36.20 10.37
CA THR A 373 20.52 -36.85 11.60
C THR A 373 20.45 -35.88 12.77
N ASP A 374 20.85 -34.62 12.56
CA ASP A 374 20.72 -33.58 13.57
C ASP A 374 19.26 -33.32 13.94
N ILE A 375 18.35 -33.34 12.95
CA ILE A 375 16.92 -33.16 13.17
C ILE A 375 16.38 -34.25 14.10
N ASP A 376 16.70 -35.52 13.83
CA ASP A 376 16.26 -36.64 14.69
C ASP A 376 16.81 -36.50 16.12
N ILE A 377 18.09 -36.16 16.28
CA ILE A 377 18.73 -35.93 17.60
C ILE A 377 18.07 -34.76 18.34
N LEU A 378 17.79 -33.65 17.65
CA LEU A 378 17.18 -32.47 18.26
C LEU A 378 15.74 -32.75 18.71
N LYS A 379 14.96 -33.51 17.93
CA LYS A 379 13.61 -33.93 18.34
C LYS A 379 13.64 -34.77 19.61
N GLU A 380 14.54 -35.75 19.69
CA GLU A 380 14.72 -36.58 20.89
C GLU A 380 15.04 -35.71 22.11
N LYS A 381 16.04 -34.83 22.00
CA LYS A 381 16.41 -33.87 23.07
C LYS A 381 15.24 -33.00 23.52
N ILE A 382 14.42 -32.50 22.57
CA ILE A 382 13.23 -31.71 22.91
C ILE A 382 12.23 -32.55 23.70
N LEU A 383 11.99 -33.80 23.31
CA LEU A 383 11.04 -34.68 24.00
C LEU A 383 11.51 -35.12 25.40
N GLU A 384 12.83 -35.20 25.62
CA GLU A 384 13.46 -35.51 26.91
C GLU A 384 13.31 -34.39 27.96
N THR A 385 13.07 -33.14 27.53
CA THR A 385 12.93 -31.98 28.45
C THR A 385 11.72 -32.07 29.38
N GLY A 386 10.77 -32.95 29.09
CA GLY A 386 9.49 -33.03 29.81
C GLY A 386 8.50 -31.93 29.45
N LEU A 387 8.79 -31.07 28.45
CA LEU A 387 7.78 -30.21 27.85
C LEU A 387 6.63 -31.06 27.30
N THR A 388 5.40 -30.65 27.61
CA THR A 388 4.21 -31.37 27.18
C THR A 388 3.98 -31.20 25.68
N VAL A 389 3.30 -32.17 25.06
CA VAL A 389 2.82 -32.07 23.67
C VAL A 389 2.06 -30.75 23.45
N SER A 390 1.17 -30.40 24.39
CA SER A 390 0.39 -29.16 24.33
C SER A 390 1.26 -27.91 24.29
N GLN A 391 2.29 -27.83 25.12
CA GLN A 391 3.23 -26.69 25.14
C GLN A 391 4.01 -26.56 23.83
N LEU A 392 4.56 -27.66 23.32
CA LEU A 392 5.33 -27.67 22.08
C LEU A 392 4.48 -27.27 20.87
N VAL A 393 3.29 -27.88 20.73
CA VAL A 393 2.37 -27.60 19.63
C VAL A 393 1.83 -26.18 19.73
N SER A 394 1.44 -25.71 20.92
CA SER A 394 0.91 -24.35 21.10
C SER A 394 1.95 -23.28 20.78
N THR A 395 3.21 -23.45 21.19
CA THR A 395 4.28 -22.49 20.88
C THR A 395 4.62 -22.45 19.39
N ALA A 396 4.70 -23.61 18.73
CA ALA A 396 4.91 -23.68 17.29
C ALA A 396 3.75 -23.03 16.51
N TRP A 397 2.50 -23.32 16.92
CA TRP A 397 1.31 -22.71 16.35
C TRP A 397 1.27 -21.20 16.56
N ALA A 398 1.49 -20.72 17.79
CA ALA A 398 1.53 -19.29 18.11
C ALA A 398 2.57 -18.54 17.26
N SER A 399 3.69 -19.18 16.92
CA SER A 399 4.70 -18.58 16.06
C SER A 399 4.24 -18.54 14.59
N ALA A 400 3.76 -19.66 14.05
CA ALA A 400 3.40 -19.78 12.64
C ALA A 400 2.08 -19.08 12.27
N SER A 401 1.09 -19.09 13.16
CA SER A 401 -0.28 -18.59 12.92
C SER A 401 -0.40 -17.08 12.84
N THR A 402 0.69 -16.34 13.12
CA THR A 402 0.74 -14.89 12.86
C THR A 402 0.81 -14.56 11.37
N PHE A 403 1.12 -15.55 10.52
CA PHE A 403 1.14 -15.36 9.08
C PHE A 403 -0.25 -15.04 8.54
N ARG A 404 -0.33 -14.03 7.67
CA ARG A 404 -1.54 -13.73 6.89
C ARG A 404 -1.22 -13.66 5.40
N GLY A 405 -1.95 -14.40 4.58
CA GLY A 405 -1.70 -14.49 3.14
C GLY A 405 -1.99 -13.21 2.36
N SER A 406 -2.73 -12.28 2.97
CA SER A 406 -3.12 -11.00 2.39
C SER A 406 -1.89 -10.15 2.02
N ASP A 407 -1.09 -9.75 3.01
CA ASP A 407 0.16 -8.99 2.83
C ASP A 407 1.44 -9.80 3.04
N LYS A 408 1.29 -11.09 3.38
CA LYS A 408 2.38 -12.07 3.57
C LYS A 408 3.30 -11.71 4.73
N ARG A 409 2.82 -10.92 5.69
CA ARG A 409 3.52 -10.64 6.95
C ARG A 409 3.28 -11.75 7.97
N GLY A 410 4.11 -11.76 9.02
CA GLY A 410 4.06 -12.75 10.09
C GLY A 410 4.66 -14.11 9.72
N GLY A 411 4.37 -15.12 10.54
CA GLY A 411 4.88 -16.47 10.41
C GLY A 411 6.08 -16.76 11.31
N ALA A 412 6.53 -18.02 11.28
CA ALA A 412 7.55 -18.53 12.20
C ALA A 412 8.99 -18.09 11.87
N ASN A 413 9.25 -17.65 10.63
CA ASN A 413 10.58 -17.15 10.27
C ASN A 413 10.87 -15.82 11.01
N GLY A 414 12.13 -15.59 11.40
CA GLY A 414 12.49 -14.53 12.34
C GLY A 414 12.42 -14.96 13.81
N GLY A 415 11.66 -16.01 14.13
CA GLY A 415 11.41 -16.43 15.52
C GLY A 415 10.84 -15.28 16.36
N ARG A 416 10.01 -14.41 15.76
CA ARG A 416 9.53 -13.15 16.35
C ARG A 416 8.63 -13.35 17.57
N ILE A 417 8.14 -14.57 17.81
CA ILE A 417 7.35 -14.92 18.99
C ILE A 417 8.07 -14.61 20.30
N ARG A 418 9.41 -14.64 20.33
CA ARG A 418 10.22 -14.29 21.51
C ARG A 418 10.47 -12.79 21.67
N LEU A 419 10.01 -11.96 20.73
CA LEU A 419 10.23 -10.52 20.71
C LEU A 419 8.92 -9.78 20.98
N ALA A 420 9.02 -8.54 21.47
CA ALA A 420 7.86 -7.68 21.60
C ALA A 420 7.30 -7.31 20.21
N PRO A 421 5.96 -7.21 20.06
CA PRO A 421 4.95 -7.42 21.10
C PRO A 421 4.49 -8.89 21.25
N GLN A 422 4.90 -9.81 20.36
CA GLN A 422 4.35 -11.17 20.30
C GLN A 422 4.54 -11.98 21.59
N LYS A 423 5.67 -11.79 22.28
CA LYS A 423 5.96 -12.48 23.55
C LYS A 423 4.98 -12.09 24.67
N ASP A 424 4.39 -10.90 24.57
CA ASP A 424 3.52 -10.31 25.59
C ASP A 424 2.03 -10.45 25.25
N TRP A 425 1.70 -11.06 24.10
CA TRP A 425 0.31 -11.26 23.69
C TRP A 425 -0.42 -12.25 24.60
N LYS A 426 -1.58 -11.84 25.11
CA LYS A 426 -2.42 -12.69 25.99
C LYS A 426 -2.74 -14.05 25.36
N VAL A 427 -3.01 -14.08 24.05
CA VAL A 427 -3.32 -15.33 23.32
C VAL A 427 -2.15 -16.31 23.29
N ASN A 428 -0.91 -15.82 23.44
CA ASN A 428 0.29 -16.64 23.43
C ASN A 428 0.64 -17.20 24.82
N ASN A 429 -0.15 -16.89 25.86
CA ASN A 429 0.09 -17.28 27.25
C ASN A 429 1.55 -17.02 27.70
N PRO A 430 1.92 -15.75 27.97
CA PRO A 430 3.32 -15.33 28.14
C PRO A 430 4.12 -16.17 29.16
N SER A 431 3.52 -16.55 30.29
CA SER A 431 4.20 -17.36 31.30
C SER A 431 4.51 -18.79 30.82
N GLN A 432 3.60 -19.41 30.06
CA GLN A 432 3.89 -20.71 29.44
C GLN A 432 4.93 -20.56 28.32
N LEU A 433 4.78 -19.53 27.50
CA LEU A 433 5.65 -19.28 26.35
C LEU A 433 7.10 -19.07 26.79
N GLU A 434 7.35 -18.23 27.80
CA GLU A 434 8.67 -17.97 28.37
C GLU A 434 9.37 -19.27 28.76
N LYS A 435 8.71 -20.13 29.55
CA LYS A 435 9.26 -21.44 29.94
C LYS A 435 9.65 -22.30 28.74
N VAL A 436 8.83 -22.34 27.69
CA VAL A 436 9.12 -23.13 26.49
C VAL A 436 10.30 -22.53 25.72
N LEU A 437 10.33 -21.21 25.56
CA LEU A 437 11.42 -20.52 24.86
C LEU A 437 12.75 -20.70 25.57
N ASP A 438 12.82 -20.52 26.89
CA ASP A 438 14.04 -20.73 27.68
C ASP A 438 14.59 -22.15 27.49
N THR A 439 13.69 -23.15 27.55
CA THR A 439 14.07 -24.56 27.36
C THR A 439 14.60 -24.83 25.95
N LEU A 440 13.98 -24.24 24.92
CA LEU A 440 14.43 -24.40 23.54
C LEU A 440 15.72 -23.62 23.26
N GLU A 441 15.94 -22.48 23.92
CA GLU A 441 17.19 -21.71 23.86
C GLU A 441 18.35 -22.50 24.50
N ASP A 442 18.12 -23.18 25.62
CA ASP A 442 19.13 -24.06 26.23
C ASP A 442 19.53 -25.21 25.28
N ILE A 443 18.56 -25.84 24.60
CA ILE A 443 18.85 -26.85 23.56
C ILE A 443 19.64 -26.23 22.41
N GLN A 444 19.27 -25.03 21.97
CA GLN A 444 19.96 -24.31 20.90
C GLN A 444 21.43 -24.08 21.25
N LEU A 445 21.69 -23.56 22.44
CA LEU A 445 23.04 -23.26 22.93
C LEU A 445 23.86 -24.53 23.08
N ALA A 446 23.28 -25.59 23.65
CA ALA A 446 23.94 -26.87 23.82
C ALA A 446 24.30 -27.52 22.47
N PHE A 447 23.37 -27.51 21.50
CA PHE A 447 23.63 -28.03 20.16
C PHE A 447 24.71 -27.22 19.46
N ASN A 448 24.59 -25.89 19.43
CA ASN A 448 25.53 -25.02 18.73
C ASN A 448 26.93 -25.02 19.36
N GLY A 449 27.03 -25.13 20.69
CA GLY A 449 28.29 -25.07 21.43
C GLY A 449 29.23 -26.26 21.21
N VAL A 450 28.71 -27.40 20.75
CA VAL A 450 29.53 -28.60 20.45
C VAL A 450 29.91 -28.72 18.98
N GLN A 451 29.42 -27.82 18.11
CA GLN A 451 29.70 -27.87 16.67
C GLN A 451 31.07 -27.27 16.35
N SER A 452 31.87 -28.00 15.59
CA SER A 452 33.18 -27.55 15.08
C SER A 452 33.17 -27.22 13.58
N GLY A 453 32.13 -27.64 12.84
CA GLY A 453 32.02 -27.50 11.38
C GLY A 453 31.26 -26.25 10.89
N GLY A 454 30.97 -25.28 11.76
CA GLY A 454 30.17 -24.09 11.39
C GLY A 454 28.69 -24.40 11.12
N LYS A 455 28.23 -25.60 11.47
CA LYS A 455 26.82 -26.00 11.48
C LYS A 455 26.14 -25.43 12.71
N LEU A 456 24.96 -24.82 12.53
CA LEU A 456 24.17 -24.24 13.63
C LEU A 456 22.67 -24.46 13.40
N VAL A 457 21.90 -24.43 14.48
CA VAL A 457 20.43 -24.37 14.45
C VAL A 457 19.94 -23.03 15.01
N SER A 458 18.89 -22.47 14.39
CA SER A 458 18.22 -21.27 14.89
C SER A 458 17.13 -21.61 15.90
N ILE A 459 16.86 -20.68 16.83
CA ILE A 459 15.69 -20.78 17.70
C ILE A 459 14.37 -20.79 16.91
N ALA A 460 14.33 -20.12 15.75
CA ALA A 460 13.16 -20.12 14.87
C ALA A 460 12.87 -21.52 14.32
N ASP A 461 13.90 -22.28 13.94
CA ASP A 461 13.73 -23.68 13.52
C ASP A 461 13.42 -24.59 14.72
N LEU A 462 14.04 -24.39 15.89
CA LEU A 462 13.74 -25.20 17.07
C LEU A 462 12.30 -25.06 17.57
N ILE A 463 11.70 -23.86 17.48
CA ILE A 463 10.28 -23.65 17.81
C ILE A 463 9.39 -24.51 16.92
N VAL A 464 9.64 -24.52 15.61
CA VAL A 464 8.86 -25.34 14.66
C VAL A 464 9.15 -26.82 14.87
N LEU A 465 10.43 -27.18 15.05
CA LEU A 465 10.87 -28.55 15.29
C LEU A 465 10.22 -29.15 16.54
N GLY A 466 10.11 -28.36 17.61
CA GLY A 466 9.43 -28.76 18.84
C GLY A 466 7.97 -29.08 18.60
N GLY A 467 7.27 -28.26 17.82
CA GLY A 467 5.89 -28.54 17.39
C GLY A 467 5.78 -29.85 16.60
N CYS A 468 6.69 -30.09 15.65
CA CYS A 468 6.75 -31.35 14.90
C CYS A 468 6.98 -32.55 15.82
N ALA A 469 7.94 -32.48 16.74
CA ALA A 469 8.20 -33.54 17.72
C ALA A 469 6.98 -33.82 18.61
N GLY A 470 6.28 -32.76 19.03
CA GLY A 470 5.03 -32.87 19.79
C GLY A 470 3.93 -33.61 19.03
N ILE A 471 3.74 -33.30 17.73
CA ILE A 471 2.75 -33.98 16.87
C ILE A 471 3.13 -35.45 16.65
N GLU A 472 4.40 -35.75 16.36
CA GLU A 472 4.89 -37.12 16.17
C GLU A 472 4.67 -37.96 17.42
N LYS A 473 5.00 -37.42 18.60
CA LYS A 473 4.74 -38.06 19.89
C LYS A 473 3.24 -38.33 20.10
N ALA A 474 2.37 -37.36 19.78
CA ALA A 474 0.93 -37.53 19.91
C ALA A 474 0.38 -38.62 18.97
N ALA A 475 0.86 -38.65 17.73
CA ALA A 475 0.49 -39.67 16.75
C ALA A 475 0.93 -41.07 17.20
N GLN A 476 2.16 -41.19 17.70
CA GLN A 476 2.69 -42.45 18.21
C GLN A 476 1.86 -42.96 19.40
N GLN A 477 1.47 -42.08 20.32
CA GLN A 477 0.58 -42.41 21.44
C GLN A 477 -0.81 -42.88 20.98
N ALA A 478 -1.25 -42.47 19.79
CA ALA A 478 -2.47 -42.93 19.15
C ALA A 478 -2.27 -44.17 18.25
N GLY A 479 -1.07 -44.77 18.22
CA GLY A 479 -0.78 -45.98 17.43
C GLY A 479 -0.45 -45.72 15.96
N HIS A 480 -0.09 -44.48 15.60
CA HIS A 480 0.32 -44.12 14.24
C HIS A 480 1.81 -43.78 14.18
N ASP A 481 2.53 -44.43 13.26
CA ASP A 481 3.92 -44.09 12.96
C ASP A 481 3.96 -43.00 11.89
N LEU A 482 4.09 -41.74 12.34
CA LEU A 482 4.20 -40.57 11.49
C LEU A 482 5.56 -39.93 11.67
N LYS A 483 6.27 -39.70 10.57
CA LYS A 483 7.51 -38.90 10.53
C LYS A 483 7.28 -37.65 9.68
N TYR A 484 7.34 -36.49 10.29
CA TYR A 484 7.33 -35.20 9.61
C TYR A 484 8.75 -34.88 9.13
N LEU A 485 8.93 -34.87 7.81
CA LEU A 485 10.05 -34.23 7.16
C LEU A 485 9.70 -32.75 6.96
N SER A 486 10.08 -31.90 7.90
CA SER A 486 10.05 -30.47 7.66
C SER A 486 11.27 -30.06 6.83
N LEU A 487 11.07 -29.26 5.78
CA LEU A 487 12.11 -28.39 5.25
C LEU A 487 12.54 -27.44 6.39
N LEU A 488 13.62 -27.81 7.07
CA LEU A 488 14.10 -27.19 8.31
C LEU A 488 15.56 -26.77 8.14
N GLY A 489 15.96 -25.70 8.82
CA GLY A 489 17.34 -25.22 8.87
C GLY A 489 17.54 -23.81 8.30
N ALA A 490 16.62 -23.31 7.47
CA ALA A 490 16.79 -22.01 6.81
C ALA A 490 16.08 -20.83 7.51
N ARG A 491 15.38 -21.04 8.64
CA ARG A 491 14.74 -19.93 9.36
C ARG A 491 15.83 -19.21 10.15
N MET A 492 15.88 -17.88 10.04
CA MET A 492 16.88 -17.09 10.73
C MET A 492 16.24 -16.25 11.84
N PRO A 493 16.89 -16.11 13.01
CA PRO A 493 16.37 -15.27 14.08
C PRO A 493 16.51 -13.80 13.71
N HIS A 494 15.45 -13.01 13.88
CA HIS A 494 15.54 -11.56 13.72
C HIS A 494 16.51 -10.99 14.77
N LYS A 495 17.36 -10.03 14.37
CA LYS A 495 18.26 -9.31 15.28
C LYS A 495 17.48 -8.19 15.93
N SER A 496 17.41 -8.16 17.26
CA SER A 496 16.90 -7.03 18.02
C SER A 496 17.87 -5.84 17.96
N LYS A 497 18.12 -5.28 16.77
CA LYS A 497 18.66 -3.92 16.72
C LYS A 497 17.49 -2.99 17.03
N GLN A 498 17.71 -2.13 18.02
CA GLN A 498 16.78 -1.16 18.59
C GLN A 498 15.66 -0.78 17.61
N ILE A 499 14.44 -1.09 18.02
CA ILE A 499 13.23 -0.45 17.50
C ILE A 499 13.46 1.05 17.74
N LEU A 500 13.94 1.74 16.70
CA LEU A 500 14.01 3.19 16.72
C LEU A 500 12.57 3.68 16.87
N ASN A 501 12.36 4.43 17.94
CA ASN A 501 11.21 5.29 18.15
C ASN A 501 11.02 6.16 16.89
N HIS A 502 10.24 5.68 15.93
CA HIS A 502 9.60 6.50 14.91
C HIS A 502 8.12 6.70 15.21
N SER A 503 7.74 6.60 16.49
CA SER A 503 6.69 7.47 17.03
C SER A 503 7.34 8.82 17.33
N LEU A 504 7.54 9.63 16.28
CA LEU A 504 7.56 11.07 16.50
C LEU A 504 6.09 11.49 16.68
N SER A 505 5.91 12.25 17.75
CA SER A 505 4.70 12.97 18.17
C SER A 505 3.96 13.66 17.03
#